data_AF-A0A540WTT8-F1
#
_entry.id   AF-A0A540WTT8-F1
#
_cell.length_a   1.000
_cell.length_b   1.000
_cell.length_c   1.000
_cell.angle_alpha   90.00
_cell.angle_beta   90.00
_cell.angle_gamma   90.00
#
_symmetry.space_group_name_H-M   'P 1'
#
loop_
_entity.id
_entity.type
_entity.pdbx_description
1 polymer ?
#
loop_
_entity_poly.entity_id
_entity_poly.type
_entity_poly.pdbx_seq_one_letter_code
_entity_poly.pdbx_strand_id
1 'polypeptide(L)'
;MERRGDVMELRWADAEERLQGTLHPALPREGQPAMLSLHVGAFEGAEFTGPLTLTVHLKDSPAQVTKTLTRDGVNWHTELTFDEPGLYELEIRYQNTHLKVLTGYVTVAAQPLPPELSWGLLVLASGAALVWGVRGAMRRMKAPASPAGTPEAGTATASTTTLESSASTEERDSTVPPPDAASNR
;
A
#
# COMPACT_ATOMS: atom_id res chain seq x y z
N MET A 1 -12.03 -8.48 -11.11
CA MET A 1 -11.05 -7.61 -11.78
C MET A 1 -9.77 -8.41 -11.95
N GLU A 2 -9.11 -8.27 -13.10
CA GLU A 2 -7.87 -8.97 -13.42
C GLU A 2 -6.83 -7.93 -13.86
N ARG A 3 -5.58 -8.05 -13.39
CA ARG A 3 -4.48 -7.18 -13.85
C ARG A 3 -3.72 -7.90 -14.95
N ARG A 4 -3.57 -7.24 -16.10
CA ARG A 4 -2.78 -7.70 -17.24
C ARG A 4 -1.76 -6.64 -17.64
N GLY A 5 -0.54 -6.78 -17.12
CA GLY A 5 0.52 -5.79 -17.32
C GLY A 5 0.11 -4.43 -16.76
N ASP A 6 0.09 -3.42 -17.63
CA ASP A 6 -0.30 -2.04 -17.29
C ASP A 6 -1.80 -1.75 -17.49
N VAL A 7 -2.60 -2.79 -17.68
CA VAL A 7 -4.06 -2.69 -17.79
C VAL A 7 -4.75 -3.40 -16.65
N MET A 8 -5.74 -2.76 -16.04
CA MET A 8 -6.68 -3.45 -15.14
C MET A 8 -8.00 -3.67 -15.87
N GLU A 9 -8.39 -4.94 -16.01
CA GLU A 9 -9.63 -5.35 -16.66
C GLU A 9 -10.76 -5.54 -15.64
N LEU A 10 -11.92 -4.97 -15.97
CA LEU A 10 -13.19 -5.19 -15.30
C LEU A 10 -14.10 -5.98 -16.24
N ARG A 11 -14.72 -7.04 -15.73
CA ARG A 11 -15.70 -7.82 -16.47
C ARG A 11 -16.84 -8.17 -15.55
N TRP A 12 -18.05 -7.96 -16.04
CA TRP A 12 -19.29 -8.34 -15.38
C TRP A 12 -20.30 -8.77 -16.46
N ALA A 13 -21.21 -9.67 -16.10
CA ALA A 13 -22.31 -10.06 -16.95
C ALA A 13 -23.49 -10.54 -16.12
N ASP A 14 -24.69 -10.34 -16.64
CA ASP A 14 -25.93 -10.94 -16.15
C ASP A 14 -26.66 -11.70 -17.26
N ALA A 15 -27.97 -11.91 -17.12
CA ALA A 15 -28.77 -12.63 -18.11
C ALA A 15 -29.04 -11.83 -19.40
N GLU A 16 -28.96 -10.50 -19.34
CA GLU A 16 -29.37 -9.61 -20.44
C GLU A 16 -28.17 -8.99 -21.16
N GLU A 17 -27.11 -8.69 -20.42
CA GLU A 17 -25.98 -7.93 -20.92
C GLU A 17 -24.66 -8.22 -20.17
N ARG A 18 -23.59 -7.65 -20.71
CA ARG A 18 -22.24 -7.71 -20.18
C ARG A 18 -21.62 -6.33 -20.15
N LEU A 19 -20.90 -6.04 -19.08
CA LEU A 19 -20.01 -4.89 -18.98
C LEU A 19 -18.56 -5.36 -19.07
N GLN A 20 -17.81 -4.75 -19.96
CA GLN A 20 -16.35 -4.89 -20.03
C GLN A 20 -15.72 -3.53 -19.81
N GLY A 21 -14.60 -3.48 -19.10
CA GLY A 21 -13.92 -2.25 -18.79
C GLY A 21 -12.42 -2.42 -18.68
N THR A 22 -11.70 -1.36 -18.96
CA THR A 22 -10.25 -1.27 -18.80
C THR A 22 -9.92 0.02 -18.06
N LEU A 23 -9.00 -0.06 -17.12
CA LEU A 23 -8.40 1.09 -16.46
C LEU A 23 -6.90 1.11 -16.75
N HIS A 24 -6.42 2.25 -17.23
CA HIS A 24 -5.03 2.50 -17.58
C HIS A 24 -4.51 3.74 -16.85
N PRO A 25 -3.38 3.67 -16.14
CA PRO A 25 -2.57 2.47 -15.89
C PRO A 25 -3.28 1.50 -14.92
N ALA A 26 -2.82 0.26 -14.85
CA ALA A 26 -3.34 -0.76 -13.93
C ALA A 26 -3.12 -0.43 -12.45
N LEU A 27 -2.20 0.48 -12.17
CA LEU A 27 -1.94 1.04 -10.86
C LEU A 27 -1.89 2.57 -10.99
N PRO A 28 -3.06 3.24 -10.93
CA PRO A 28 -3.13 4.69 -10.94
C PRO A 28 -2.30 5.29 -9.81
N ARG A 29 -1.79 6.49 -10.05
CA ARG A 29 -1.03 7.25 -9.07
C ARG A 29 -1.76 8.53 -8.72
N GLU A 30 -1.59 8.93 -7.47
CA GLU A 30 -1.93 10.26 -6.98
C GLU A 30 -1.47 11.34 -7.97
N GLY A 31 -2.37 12.27 -8.31
CA GLY A 31 -2.11 13.41 -9.19
C GLY A 31 -1.88 13.05 -10.67
N GLN A 32 -1.88 11.78 -11.04
CA GLN A 32 -1.69 11.33 -12.42
C GLN A 32 -3.02 10.97 -13.08
N PRO A 33 -3.19 11.27 -14.38
CA PRO A 33 -4.40 10.90 -15.10
C PRO A 33 -4.46 9.38 -15.31
N ALA A 34 -5.64 8.82 -15.09
CA ALA A 34 -5.99 7.44 -15.40
C ALA A 34 -7.21 7.43 -16.34
N MET A 35 -7.14 6.64 -17.40
CA MET A 35 -8.21 6.47 -18.38
C MET A 35 -9.04 5.24 -18.04
N LEU A 36 -10.34 5.44 -17.80
CA LEU A 36 -11.32 4.36 -17.70
C LEU A 36 -12.08 4.26 -19.02
N SER A 37 -12.06 3.09 -19.65
CA SER A 37 -12.89 2.77 -20.82
C SER A 37 -13.85 1.63 -20.49
N LEU A 38 -15.12 1.79 -20.79
CA LEU A 38 -16.20 0.83 -20.55
C LEU A 38 -16.95 0.51 -21.85
N HIS A 39 -17.44 -0.71 -21.95
CA HIS A 39 -18.28 -1.21 -23.03
C HIS A 39 -19.44 -2.00 -22.45
N VAL A 40 -20.66 -1.61 -22.79
CA VAL A 40 -21.89 -2.34 -22.43
C VAL A 40 -22.37 -3.09 -23.67
N GLY A 41 -22.29 -4.41 -23.64
CA GLY A 41 -22.78 -5.27 -24.71
C GLY A 41 -24.03 -6.01 -24.29
N ALA A 42 -25.07 -6.03 -25.12
CA ALA A 42 -26.27 -6.85 -24.89
C ALA A 42 -26.04 -8.28 -25.44
N PHE A 43 -26.66 -9.29 -24.81
CA PHE A 43 -26.73 -10.64 -25.39
C PHE A 43 -27.83 -10.74 -26.44
N GLU A 44 -28.95 -10.03 -26.22
CA GLU A 44 -30.07 -9.90 -27.15
C GLU A 44 -30.55 -8.44 -27.18
N GLY A 45 -31.03 -7.98 -28.33
CA GLY A 45 -31.56 -6.63 -28.50
C GLY A 45 -30.58 -5.61 -29.09
N ALA A 46 -30.93 -4.33 -28.99
CA ALA A 46 -30.14 -3.22 -29.53
C ALA A 46 -28.90 -2.93 -28.67
N GLU A 47 -27.90 -2.31 -29.28
CA GLU A 47 -26.74 -1.80 -28.54
C GLU A 47 -27.17 -0.77 -27.50
N PHE A 48 -26.55 -0.82 -26.32
CA PHE A 48 -26.74 0.21 -25.31
C PHE A 48 -26.30 1.57 -25.86
N THR A 49 -27.10 2.61 -25.65
CA THR A 49 -26.78 3.98 -26.10
C THR A 49 -26.94 5.02 -24.99
N GLY A 50 -27.31 4.56 -23.79
CA GLY A 50 -27.62 5.41 -22.65
C GLY A 50 -26.38 6.01 -21.98
N PRO A 51 -26.60 6.88 -20.99
CA PRO A 51 -25.52 7.43 -20.18
C PRO A 51 -24.96 6.38 -19.21
N LEU A 52 -23.65 6.44 -19.00
CA LEU A 52 -22.95 5.77 -17.90
C LEU A 52 -22.42 6.83 -16.95
N THR A 53 -22.63 6.63 -15.66
CA THR A 53 -21.99 7.44 -14.62
C THR A 53 -21.06 6.59 -13.79
N LEU A 54 -19.95 7.20 -13.40
CA LEU A 54 -18.98 6.65 -12.47
C LEU A 54 -18.94 7.55 -11.25
N THR A 55 -19.16 6.98 -10.08
CA THR A 55 -18.84 7.60 -8.80
C THR A 55 -17.58 6.98 -8.24
N VAL A 56 -16.67 7.83 -7.77
CA VAL A 56 -15.40 7.44 -7.18
C VAL A 56 -15.36 7.96 -5.75
N HIS A 57 -15.01 7.07 -4.82
CA HIS A 57 -14.96 7.35 -3.38
C HIS A 57 -13.67 6.78 -2.79
N LEU A 58 -12.91 7.59 -2.05
CA LEU A 58 -11.77 7.10 -1.27
C LEU A 58 -12.32 6.45 -0.01
N LYS A 59 -11.95 5.20 0.26
CA LYS A 59 -12.38 4.49 1.46
C LYS A 59 -12.05 5.30 2.71
N ASP A 60 -13.02 5.39 3.62
CA ASP A 60 -12.94 6.14 4.89
C ASP A 60 -12.90 7.68 4.71
N SER A 61 -13.12 8.20 3.49
CA SER A 61 -13.25 9.63 3.20
C SER A 61 -14.71 10.00 2.89
N PRO A 62 -15.21 11.16 3.35
CA PRO A 62 -16.53 11.64 2.95
C PRO A 62 -16.56 12.20 1.51
N ALA A 63 -15.41 12.34 0.86
CA ALA A 63 -15.31 12.89 -0.49
C ALA A 63 -15.76 11.87 -1.55
N GLN A 64 -16.64 12.31 -2.45
CA GLN A 64 -17.06 11.53 -3.62
C GLN A 64 -17.05 12.41 -4.87
N VAL A 65 -16.70 11.81 -6.01
CA VAL A 65 -16.71 12.47 -7.31
C VAL A 65 -17.54 11.64 -8.26
N THR A 66 -18.58 12.23 -8.84
CA THR A 66 -19.39 11.60 -9.89
C THR A 66 -19.09 12.23 -11.24
N LYS A 67 -18.76 11.40 -12.24
CA LYS A 67 -18.55 11.81 -13.63
C LYS A 67 -19.45 11.02 -14.56
N THR A 68 -20.03 11.69 -15.54
CA THR A 68 -20.67 11.04 -16.68
C THR A 68 -19.61 10.68 -17.71
N LEU A 69 -19.61 9.45 -18.20
CA LEU A 69 -18.65 9.01 -19.21
C LEU A 69 -19.06 9.53 -20.59
N THR A 70 -18.05 9.83 -21.40
CA THR A 70 -18.24 10.29 -22.78
C THR A 70 -18.23 9.10 -23.72
N ARG A 71 -19.29 8.97 -24.53
CA ARG A 71 -19.37 7.92 -25.55
C ARG A 71 -18.51 8.28 -26.76
N ASP A 72 -17.69 7.35 -27.22
CA ASP A 72 -16.99 7.39 -28.51
C ASP A 72 -17.15 6.02 -29.19
N GLY A 73 -17.88 6.01 -30.31
CA GLY A 73 -18.34 4.78 -30.95
C GLY A 73 -19.16 3.89 -30.00
N VAL A 74 -18.66 2.68 -29.76
CA VAL A 74 -19.30 1.64 -28.92
C VAL A 74 -18.78 1.64 -27.48
N ASN A 75 -17.86 2.54 -27.14
CA ASN A 75 -17.20 2.61 -25.84
C ASN A 75 -17.51 3.92 -25.11
N TRP A 76 -17.35 3.91 -23.80
CA TRP A 76 -17.49 5.05 -22.91
C TRP A 76 -16.19 5.31 -22.19
N HIS A 77 -15.78 6.56 -22.11
CA HIS A 77 -14.45 6.94 -21.64
C HIS A 77 -14.58 8.03 -20.60
N THR A 78 -13.70 8.02 -19.61
CA THR A 78 -13.50 9.16 -18.73
C THR A 78 -12.08 9.18 -18.21
N GLU A 79 -11.56 10.39 -18.04
CA GLU A 79 -10.28 10.61 -17.38
C GLU A 79 -10.52 10.89 -15.90
N LEU A 80 -9.76 10.20 -15.07
CA LEU A 80 -9.80 10.25 -13.63
C LEU A 80 -8.46 10.74 -13.11
N THR A 81 -8.50 11.64 -12.13
CA THR A 81 -7.34 12.03 -11.36
C THR A 81 -7.69 11.76 -9.91
N PHE A 82 -6.80 11.05 -9.22
CA PHE A 82 -6.97 10.72 -7.81
C PHE A 82 -6.13 11.66 -6.99
N ASP A 83 -6.74 12.36 -6.04
CA ASP A 83 -6.05 13.39 -5.25
C ASP A 83 -5.19 12.79 -4.14
N GLU A 84 -5.59 11.63 -3.62
CA GLU A 84 -4.95 10.98 -2.48
C GLU A 84 -4.58 9.52 -2.83
N PRO A 85 -3.52 8.96 -2.23
CA PRO A 85 -3.23 7.54 -2.35
C PRO A 85 -4.14 6.71 -1.44
N GLY A 86 -4.52 5.52 -1.86
CA GLY A 86 -5.37 4.64 -1.05
C GLY A 86 -6.25 3.68 -1.84
N LEU A 87 -7.20 3.07 -1.14
CA LEU A 87 -8.19 2.18 -1.74
C LEU A 87 -9.44 2.99 -2.11
N TYR A 88 -9.71 3.06 -3.40
CA TYR A 88 -10.92 3.70 -3.93
C TYR A 88 -11.97 2.66 -4.27
N GLU A 89 -13.22 3.02 -4.02
CA GLU A 89 -14.41 2.36 -4.50
C GLU A 89 -14.90 3.07 -5.77
N LEU A 90 -15.20 2.27 -6.79
CA LEU A 90 -15.69 2.69 -8.09
C LEU A 90 -17.12 2.17 -8.23
N GLU A 91 -18.10 3.06 -8.27
CA GLU A 91 -19.49 2.71 -8.52
C GLU A 91 -19.90 3.14 -9.92
N ILE A 92 -20.15 2.16 -10.80
CA ILE A 92 -20.62 2.39 -12.16
C ILE A 92 -22.12 2.21 -12.17
N ARG A 93 -22.85 3.23 -12.62
CA ARG A 93 -24.32 3.20 -12.72
C ARG A 93 -24.74 3.44 -14.15
N TYR A 94 -25.71 2.66 -14.61
CA TYR A 94 -26.35 2.88 -15.89
C TYR A 94 -27.75 2.25 -15.88
N GLN A 95 -28.61 2.71 -16.78
CA GLN A 95 -29.98 2.24 -16.89
C GLN A 95 -30.25 1.81 -18.32
N ASN A 96 -30.54 0.51 -18.48
CA ASN A 96 -31.02 -0.07 -19.72
C ASN A 96 -32.48 -0.52 -19.48
N THR A 97 -32.80 -1.81 -19.53
CA THR A 97 -34.09 -2.37 -19.08
C THR A 97 -34.35 -2.07 -17.60
N HIS A 98 -33.29 -2.17 -16.79
CA HIS A 98 -33.30 -1.92 -15.35
C HIS A 98 -32.10 -1.04 -14.95
N LEU A 99 -32.20 -0.40 -13.78
CA LEU A 99 -31.07 0.29 -13.18
C LEU A 99 -30.06 -0.75 -12.69
N LYS A 100 -28.80 -0.60 -13.10
CA LYS A 100 -27.70 -1.45 -12.68
C LYS A 100 -26.63 -0.60 -12.02
N VAL A 101 -26.10 -1.14 -10.92
CA VAL A 101 -25.07 -0.52 -10.09
C VAL A 101 -23.98 -1.56 -9.85
N LEU A 102 -22.76 -1.23 -10.25
CA LEU A 102 -21.61 -2.13 -10.20
C LEU A 102 -20.52 -1.49 -9.37
N THR A 103 -20.10 -2.20 -8.33
CA THR A 103 -19.04 -1.74 -7.44
C THR A 103 -17.74 -2.47 -7.74
N GLY A 104 -16.66 -1.71 -7.86
CA GLY A 104 -15.30 -2.17 -8.02
C GLY A 104 -14.35 -1.48 -7.05
N TYR A 105 -13.14 -2.00 -6.91
CA TYR A 105 -12.12 -1.41 -6.05
C TYR A 105 -10.82 -1.22 -6.82
N VAL A 106 -10.17 -0.08 -6.62
CA VAL A 106 -8.86 0.23 -7.21
C VAL A 106 -7.93 0.77 -6.14
N THR A 107 -6.69 0.31 -6.13
CA THR A 107 -5.65 0.87 -5.27
C THR A 107 -4.87 1.93 -6.05
N VAL A 108 -4.78 3.13 -5.48
CA VAL A 108 -4.02 4.27 -5.99
C VAL A 108 -2.71 4.37 -5.21
N ALA A 109 -1.59 4.42 -5.92
CA ALA A 109 -0.27 4.54 -5.32
C ALA A 109 0.12 6.02 -5.12
N ALA A 110 0.93 6.28 -4.08
CA ALA A 110 1.51 7.60 -3.86
C ALA A 110 2.48 7.97 -4.99
N GLN A 111 2.56 9.26 -5.28
CA GLN A 111 3.53 9.77 -6.26
C GLN A 111 4.96 9.68 -5.68
N PRO A 112 5.93 9.08 -6.39
CA PRO A 112 7.31 9.08 -5.93
C PRO A 112 7.87 10.51 -5.89
N LEU A 113 8.75 10.76 -4.92
CA LEU A 113 9.50 12.02 -4.85
C LEU A 113 10.28 12.24 -6.16
N PRO A 114 10.40 13.49 -6.64
CA PRO A 114 11.25 13.80 -7.78
C PRO A 114 12.67 13.29 -7.55
N PRO A 115 13.29 12.62 -8.54
CA PRO A 115 14.61 12.02 -8.37
C PRO A 115 15.68 13.05 -8.01
N GLU A 116 15.54 14.28 -8.49
CA GLU A 116 16.42 15.41 -8.20
C GLU A 116 16.45 15.73 -6.69
N LEU A 117 15.29 15.71 -6.04
CA LEU A 117 15.17 15.97 -4.61
C LEU A 117 15.75 14.80 -3.80
N SER A 118 15.53 13.56 -4.24
CA SER A 118 16.11 12.38 -3.62
C SER A 118 17.64 12.40 -3.69
N TRP A 119 18.21 12.71 -4.86
CA TRP A 119 19.66 12.85 -5.04
C TRP A 119 20.21 14.03 -4.24
N GLY A 120 19.52 15.17 -4.21
CA GLY A 120 19.90 16.33 -3.43
C GLY A 120 20.00 16.00 -1.93
N LEU A 121 19.01 15.31 -1.38
CA LEU A 121 19.03 14.86 0.01
C LEU A 121 20.17 13.88 0.30
N LEU A 122 20.44 12.95 -0.64
CA LEU A 122 21.54 11.99 -0.51
C LEU A 122 22.92 12.66 -0.50
N VAL A 123 23.16 13.60 -1.42
CA VAL A 123 24.41 14.36 -1.50
C VAL A 123 24.58 15.22 -0.24
N LEU A 124 23.51 15.88 0.21
CA LEU A 124 23.53 16.71 1.41
C LEU A 124 23.82 15.89 2.67
N ALA A 125 23.16 14.73 2.83
CA ALA A 125 23.39 13.84 3.96
C ALA A 125 24.83 13.28 3.95
N SER A 126 25.32 12.86 2.78
CA SER A 126 26.68 12.34 2.63
C SER A 126 27.74 13.41 2.91
N GLY A 127 27.55 14.63 2.40
CA GLY A 127 28.43 15.76 2.66
C GLY A 127 28.47 16.14 4.14
N ALA A 128 27.30 16.19 4.80
CA ALA A 128 27.22 16.47 6.23
C ALA A 128 27.94 15.38 7.07
N ALA A 129 27.72 14.10 6.74
CA ALA A 129 28.37 12.99 7.42
C ALA A 129 29.91 13.04 7.25
N LEU A 130 30.42 13.37 6.06
CA LEU A 130 31.85 13.53 5.80
C LEU A 130 32.46 14.68 6.61
N VAL A 131 31.82 15.86 6.60
CA VAL A 131 32.29 17.01 7.38
C VAL A 131 32.31 16.69 8.88
N TRP A 132 31.28 16.02 9.38
CA TRP A 132 31.22 15.63 10.79
C TRP A 132 32.27 14.57 11.14
N GLY A 133 32.50 13.60 10.26
CA GLY A 133 33.53 12.57 10.40
C GLY A 133 34.93 13.16 10.44
N VAL A 134 35.27 14.04 9.49
CA VAL A 134 36.57 14.74 9.45
C VAL A 134 36.76 15.61 10.69
N ARG A 135 35.74 16.38 11.08
CA ARG A 135 35.80 17.21 12.29
C ARG A 135 35.96 16.37 13.56
N GLY A 136 35.28 15.22 13.65
CA GLY A 136 35.43 14.27 14.75
C GLY A 136 36.83 13.68 14.82
N ALA A 137 37.40 13.28 13.68
CA ALA A 137 38.76 12.77 13.58
C ALA A 137 39.79 13.85 13.99
N MET A 138 39.66 15.08 13.49
CA MET A 138 40.53 16.20 13.87
C MET A 138 40.44 16.52 15.37
N ARG A 139 39.25 16.44 15.98
CA ARG A 139 39.09 16.60 17.44
C ARG A 139 39.81 15.51 18.22
N ARG A 140 39.78 14.26 17.75
CA ARG A 140 40.53 13.15 18.38
C ARG A 140 42.05 13.32 18.25
N MET A 141 42.53 13.83 17.12
CA MET A 141 43.96 14.10 16.88
C MET A 141 44.48 15.30 17.68
N LYS A 142 43.61 16.29 17.98
CA LYS A 142 43.98 17.49 18.77
C LYS A 142 43.75 17.31 20.28
N ALA A 143 43.14 16.22 20.71
CA ALA A 143 43.18 15.84 22.12
C ALA A 143 44.63 15.45 22.45
N PRO A 144 45.32 16.12 23.38
CA PRO A 144 46.62 15.68 23.83
C PRO A 144 46.46 14.27 24.41
N ALA A 145 47.32 13.36 23.97
CA ALA A 145 47.52 12.10 24.64
C ALA A 145 47.83 12.40 26.12
N SER A 146 46.94 12.00 27.03
CA SER A 146 47.36 11.75 28.41
C SER A 146 48.42 10.64 28.35
N PRO A 147 49.59 10.84 28.98
CA PRO A 147 50.61 9.81 29.00
C PRO A 147 50.13 8.62 29.83
N ALA A 148 50.72 7.48 29.49
CA ALA A 148 50.58 6.17 30.11
C ALA A 148 50.39 6.17 31.63
N GLY A 149 49.39 5.42 32.08
CA GLY A 149 49.37 4.72 33.36
C GLY A 149 49.31 3.22 33.10
N THR A 150 50.43 2.56 33.37
CA THR A 150 50.78 1.13 33.33
C THR A 150 49.70 0.15 33.85
N PRO A 151 49.65 -1.10 33.34
CA PRO A 151 48.66 -2.12 33.71
C PRO A 151 48.96 -2.73 35.09
N GLU A 152 47.94 -2.89 35.93
CA GLU A 152 48.04 -3.73 37.12
C GLU A 152 47.14 -4.95 36.94
N ALA A 153 47.76 -6.03 36.45
CA ALA A 153 47.29 -7.38 36.66
C ALA A 153 47.50 -7.72 38.14
N GLY A 154 46.45 -7.63 38.94
CA GLY A 154 46.38 -8.12 40.31
C GLY A 154 45.74 -9.51 40.34
N THR A 155 46.59 -10.50 40.61
CA THR A 155 46.31 -11.94 40.70
C THR A 155 45.29 -12.29 41.78
N ALA A 156 44.54 -13.35 41.51
CA ALA A 156 43.58 -14.02 42.37
C ALA A 156 44.05 -14.32 43.80
N THR A 157 43.12 -14.30 44.76
CA THR A 157 43.05 -15.34 45.80
C THR A 157 41.59 -15.57 46.21
N ALA A 158 41.18 -16.83 46.09
CA ALA A 158 39.89 -17.36 46.46
C ALA A 158 39.67 -17.36 47.98
N SER A 159 38.41 -17.34 48.41
CA SER A 159 37.86 -18.31 49.38
C SER A 159 36.34 -18.21 49.46
N THR A 160 35.69 -19.22 48.87
CA THR A 160 34.64 -20.04 49.49
C THR A 160 33.83 -19.44 50.64
N THR A 161 32.51 -19.35 50.46
CA THR A 161 31.54 -19.99 51.37
C THR A 161 30.22 -20.25 50.64
N THR A 162 29.90 -21.53 50.61
CA THR A 162 28.64 -22.22 50.30
C THR A 162 27.45 -21.68 51.10
N LEU A 163 26.30 -21.57 50.43
CA LEU A 163 24.93 -21.93 50.89
C LEU A 163 24.01 -21.46 49.75
N GLU A 164 23.67 -22.33 48.80
CA GLU A 164 22.51 -23.22 48.90
C GLU A 164 21.24 -22.46 49.32
N SER A 165 20.46 -22.04 48.34
CA SER A 165 19.01 -22.15 48.44
C SER A 165 18.41 -22.25 47.05
N SER A 166 18.02 -23.47 46.75
CA SER A 166 17.20 -23.87 45.61
C SER A 166 15.86 -23.16 45.64
N ALA A 167 15.44 -22.61 44.51
CA ALA A 167 14.08 -22.81 44.02
C ALA A 167 14.06 -22.61 42.50
N SER A 168 14.02 -23.74 41.80
CA SER A 168 13.28 -23.98 40.57
C SER A 168 11.97 -23.16 40.55
N THR A 169 11.49 -22.67 39.42
CA THR A 169 10.76 -23.53 38.48
C THR A 169 10.75 -22.91 37.09
N GLU A 170 11.26 -23.72 36.18
CA GLU A 170 10.98 -23.75 34.75
C GLU A 170 9.50 -24.13 34.55
N GLU A 171 8.76 -23.35 33.77
CA GLU A 171 7.57 -23.87 33.11
C GLU A 171 7.51 -23.30 31.68
N ARG A 172 8.23 -23.98 30.78
CA ARG A 172 7.72 -24.21 29.43
C ARG A 172 6.64 -25.28 29.60
N ASP A 173 5.43 -25.06 29.11
CA ASP A 173 4.99 -25.58 27.81
C ASP A 173 3.49 -25.35 27.60
N SER A 174 3.17 -25.21 26.33
CA SER A 174 1.90 -25.29 25.59
C SER A 174 0.73 -26.02 26.26
N THR A 175 -0.51 -25.57 25.97
CA THR A 175 -1.58 -26.45 25.45
C THR A 175 -2.78 -25.65 24.90
N VAL A 176 -3.03 -25.85 23.61
CA VAL A 176 -4.28 -25.68 22.84
C VAL A 176 -4.31 -26.90 21.90
N PRO A 177 -5.44 -27.51 21.48
CA PRO A 177 -6.78 -27.75 22.06
C PRO A 177 -7.10 -29.29 22.05
N PRO A 178 -8.37 -29.76 22.21
CA PRO A 178 -9.26 -29.97 21.03
C PRO A 178 -10.77 -29.76 21.33
N PRO A 179 -11.66 -29.90 20.31
CA PRO A 179 -13.08 -29.56 20.35
C PRO A 179 -13.99 -30.76 20.65
N ASP A 180 -15.15 -30.52 21.25
CA ASP A 180 -16.32 -31.40 21.22
C ASP A 180 -17.56 -30.51 21.03
N ALA A 181 -18.29 -30.54 19.92
CA ALA A 181 -19.23 -31.57 19.42
C ALA A 181 -20.62 -31.50 20.08
N ALA A 182 -21.58 -30.97 19.29
CA ALA A 182 -23.02 -31.29 19.15
C ALA A 182 -23.92 -31.52 20.39
N SER A 183 -25.09 -30.84 20.43
CA SER A 183 -26.43 -31.49 20.34
C SER A 183 -27.61 -30.51 20.58
N ASN A 184 -28.58 -30.52 19.65
CA ASN A 184 -30.03 -30.26 19.77
C ASN A 184 -30.58 -29.10 20.64
N ARG A 185 -31.24 -28.13 20.00
CA ARG A 185 -32.71 -28.06 19.92
C ARG A 185 -33.20 -27.01 18.91
#